data_AF-A0AAT9LLX5-F1
#
_entry.id   AF-A0AAT9LLX5-F1
#
_cell.length_a   1.000
_cell.length_b   1.000
_cell.length_c   1.000
_cell.angle_alpha   90.00
_cell.angle_beta   90.00
_cell.angle_gamma   90.00
#
_symmetry.space_group_name_H-M   'P 1'
#
loop_
_entity.id
_entity.type
_entity.pdbx_description
1 polymer ?
#
loop_
_entity_poly.entity_id
_entity_poly.type
_entity_poly.pdbx_seq_one_letter_code
_entity_poly.pdbx_strand_id
1 'polypeptide(L)'
;MIPESAGRIATLLAAHPVRGTGPYPIGDIVRALDAELAVLRATVAATPGPLGTIAPQLALLMMCLQHVVVLCHGFEDLPDDLRAQARRELTTAHQTARKLR
;
A
#
# COMPACT_ATOMS: atom_id res chain seq x y z
N MET A 1 -7.27 -12.71 6.99
CA MET A 1 -6.85 -11.33 7.33
C MET A 1 -5.67 -10.82 6.51
N ILE A 2 -4.43 -11.27 6.71
CA ILE A 2 -3.27 -10.77 5.91
C ILE A 2 -3.45 -11.03 4.40
N PRO A 3 -3.75 -12.27 3.93
CA PRO A 3 -3.92 -12.52 2.49
C PRO A 3 -5.10 -11.76 1.88
N GLU A 4 -6.19 -11.60 2.64
CA GLU A 4 -7.37 -10.86 2.19
C GLU A 4 -7.09 -9.37 2.03
N SER A 5 -6.41 -8.76 3.01
CA SER A 5 -5.99 -7.35 2.94
C SER A 5 -4.99 -7.14 1.81
N ALA A 6 -4.00 -8.02 1.67
CA ALA A 6 -3.07 -8.02 0.54
C ALA A 6 -3.82 -8.17 -0.81
N GLY A 7 -4.83 -9.02 -0.89
CA GLY A 7 -5.69 -9.16 -2.07
C GLY A 7 -6.42 -7.87 -2.43
N ARG A 8 -7.00 -7.18 -1.45
CA ARG A 8 -7.68 -5.88 -1.66
C ARG A 8 -6.72 -4.80 -2.12
N ILE A 9 -5.54 -4.69 -1.50
CA ILE A 9 -4.48 -3.77 -1.93
C ILE A 9 -4.05 -4.08 -3.36
N ALA A 10 -3.81 -5.36 -3.69
CA ALA A 10 -3.39 -5.75 -5.03
C ALA A 10 -4.43 -5.37 -6.09
N THR A 11 -5.72 -5.59 -5.81
CA THR A 11 -6.84 -5.21 -6.70
C THR A 11 -6.94 -3.69 -6.85
N LEU A 12 -6.89 -2.93 -5.76
CA LEU A 12 -6.94 -1.47 -5.78
C LEU A 12 -5.83 -0.89 -6.67
N LEU A 13 -4.59 -1.33 -6.47
CA LEU A 13 -3.43 -0.82 -7.19
C LEU A 13 -3.38 -1.30 -8.65
N ALA A 14 -3.97 -2.47 -8.96
CA ALA A 14 -4.16 -2.91 -10.34
C ALA A 14 -5.18 -2.04 -11.09
N ALA A 15 -6.25 -1.62 -10.41
CA ALA A 15 -7.28 -0.75 -10.98
C ALA A 15 -6.79 0.70 -11.17
N HIS A 16 -5.82 1.16 -10.37
CA HIS A 16 -5.33 2.55 -10.38
C HIS A 16 -3.81 2.63 -10.60
N PRO A 17 -3.29 2.18 -11.75
CA PRO A 17 -1.86 2.28 -12.03
C PRO A 17 -1.45 3.74 -12.26
N VAL A 18 -0.37 4.19 -11.60
CA VAL A 18 0.23 5.51 -11.89
C VAL A 18 0.90 5.46 -13.27
N ARG A 19 0.31 6.15 -14.25
CA ARG A 19 0.79 6.19 -15.65
C ARG A 19 1.04 7.62 -16.11
N GLY A 20 2.04 7.78 -16.96
CA GLY A 20 2.32 9.04 -17.69
C GLY A 20 2.34 10.28 -16.77
N THR A 21 1.92 11.39 -17.34
CA THR A 21 1.63 12.65 -16.66
C THR A 21 0.11 12.86 -16.61
N GLY A 22 -0.37 13.65 -15.64
CA GLY A 22 -1.79 14.02 -15.53
C GLY A 22 -2.46 13.61 -14.22
N PRO A 23 -3.75 13.97 -14.04
CA PRO A 23 -4.47 13.78 -12.79
C PRO A 23 -4.44 12.33 -12.32
N TYR A 24 -4.22 12.13 -11.02
CA TYR A 24 -4.24 10.81 -10.40
C TYR A 24 -4.85 10.96 -9.02
N PRO A 25 -5.92 10.21 -8.69
CA PRO A 25 -6.74 10.42 -7.50
C PRO A 25 -6.06 9.88 -6.25
N ILE A 26 -4.92 10.45 -5.86
CA ILE A 26 -4.09 9.93 -4.78
C ILE A 26 -4.81 9.96 -3.44
N GLY A 27 -5.74 10.91 -3.22
CA GLY A 27 -6.50 11.03 -1.97
C GLY A 27 -7.31 9.76 -1.67
N ASP A 28 -8.08 9.28 -2.65
CA ASP A 28 -8.88 8.06 -2.50
C ASP A 28 -8.01 6.82 -2.32
N ILE A 29 -6.91 6.74 -3.06
CA ILE A 29 -5.97 5.62 -2.96
C ILE A 29 -5.32 5.61 -1.57
N VAL A 30 -4.83 6.75 -1.08
CA VAL A 30 -4.22 6.88 0.25
C VAL A 30 -5.20 6.50 1.35
N ARG A 31 -6.46 6.99 1.29
CA ARG A 31 -7.51 6.63 2.27
C ARG A 31 -7.74 5.11 2.32
N ALA A 32 -7.83 4.47 1.15
CA ALA A 32 -8.02 3.02 1.08
C ALA A 32 -6.79 2.24 1.57
N LEU A 33 -5.57 2.69 1.22
CA LEU A 33 -4.34 2.05 1.67
C LEU A 33 -4.12 2.21 3.18
N ASP A 34 -4.48 3.34 3.78
CA ASP A 34 -4.38 3.58 5.22
C ASP A 34 -5.34 2.67 6.01
N ALA A 35 -6.57 2.50 5.51
CA ALA A 35 -7.53 1.57 6.10
C ALA A 35 -6.99 0.13 6.12
N GLU A 36 -6.38 -0.34 5.02
CA GLU A 36 -5.77 -1.66 4.98
C GLU A 36 -4.51 -1.76 5.84
N LEU A 37 -3.69 -0.70 5.92
CA LEU A 37 -2.54 -0.65 6.82
C LEU A 37 -2.98 -0.82 8.28
N ALA A 38 -4.09 -0.18 8.69
CA ALA A 38 -4.65 -0.35 10.03
C ALA A 38 -5.09 -1.81 10.28
N VAL A 39 -5.73 -2.47 9.30
CA VAL A 39 -6.11 -3.89 9.39
C VAL A 39 -4.87 -4.78 9.53
N LEU A 40 -3.82 -4.55 8.74
CA LEU A 40 -2.58 -5.31 8.82
C LEU A 40 -1.90 -5.14 10.20
N ARG A 41 -1.82 -3.90 10.71
CA ARG A 41 -1.30 -3.61 12.06
C ARG A 41 -2.06 -4.35 13.14
N ALA A 42 -3.40 -4.28 13.10
CA ALA A 42 -4.25 -4.99 14.05
C ALA A 42 -4.05 -6.51 13.97
N THR A 43 -3.92 -7.05 12.76
CA THR A 43 -3.69 -8.49 12.56
C THR A 43 -2.34 -8.94 13.13
N VAL A 44 -1.27 -8.16 12.90
CA VAL A 44 0.06 -8.43 13.48
C VAL A 44 0.00 -8.38 15.00
N ALA A 45 -0.63 -7.37 15.58
CA ALA A 45 -0.77 -7.23 17.03
C ALA A 45 -1.55 -8.40 17.67
N ALA A 46 -2.53 -8.95 16.96
CA ALA A 46 -3.33 -10.08 17.43
C ALA A 46 -2.68 -11.45 17.18
N THR A 47 -1.60 -11.52 16.39
CA THR A 47 -0.96 -12.81 16.07
C THR A 47 0.03 -13.20 17.16
N PRO A 48 -0.18 -14.31 17.88
CA PRO A 48 0.76 -14.76 18.89
C PRO A 48 2.02 -15.36 18.25
N GLY A 49 3.19 -14.96 18.77
CA GLY A 49 4.48 -15.49 18.32
C GLY A 49 4.96 -14.90 16.99
N PRO A 50 6.06 -15.44 16.42
CA PRO A 50 6.65 -14.91 15.20
C PRO A 50 5.75 -15.19 13.98
N LEU A 51 5.65 -14.20 13.09
CA LEU A 51 4.92 -14.31 11.82
C LEU A 51 5.56 -15.29 10.81
N GLY A 52 6.72 -15.86 11.12
CA GLY A 52 7.40 -16.83 10.26
C GLY A 52 7.89 -16.23 8.94
N THR A 53 7.80 -17.01 7.87
CA THR A 53 8.39 -16.70 6.56
C THR A 53 7.72 -15.54 5.82
N ILE A 54 6.51 -15.14 6.22
CA ILE A 54 5.79 -14.00 5.62
C ILE A 54 6.22 -12.65 6.20
N ALA A 55 6.95 -12.64 7.32
CA ALA A 55 7.31 -11.42 8.03
C ALA A 55 8.04 -10.39 7.15
N PRO A 56 9.06 -10.75 6.32
CA PRO A 56 9.77 -9.77 5.51
C PRO A 56 8.89 -9.10 4.47
N GLN A 57 8.03 -9.87 3.80
CA GLN A 57 7.12 -9.35 2.78
C GLN A 57 6.02 -8.50 3.41
N LEU A 58 5.48 -8.91 4.56
CA LEU A 58 4.48 -8.12 5.27
C LEU A 58 5.08 -6.79 5.76
N ALA A 59 6.29 -6.81 6.32
CA ALA A 59 6.99 -5.61 6.76
C ALA A 59 7.25 -4.65 5.58
N LEU A 60 7.73 -5.17 4.45
CA LEU A 60 7.93 -4.39 3.23
C LEU A 60 6.63 -3.76 2.74
N LEU A 61 5.54 -4.53 2.70
CA LEU A 61 4.23 -4.01 2.31
C LEU A 61 3.80 -2.87 3.24
N MET A 62 3.80 -3.09 4.56
CA MET A 62 3.39 -2.08 5.53
C MET A 62 4.26 -0.83 5.50
N MET A 63 5.57 -0.97 5.24
CA MET A 63 6.49 0.14 5.05
C MET A 63 6.11 0.98 3.82
N CYS A 64 5.89 0.36 2.66
CA CYS A 64 5.48 1.07 1.45
C CYS A 64 4.13 1.78 1.64
N LEU A 65 3.15 1.13 2.30
CA LEU A 65 1.86 1.75 2.60
C LEU A 65 2.03 2.98 3.50
N GLN A 66 2.76 2.84 4.61
CA GLN A 66 3.02 3.95 5.53
C GLN A 66 3.73 5.11 4.81
N HIS A 67 4.71 4.79 3.97
CA HIS A 67 5.45 5.81 3.23
C HIS A 67 4.54 6.59 2.29
N VAL A 68 3.67 5.91 1.52
CA VAL A 68 2.70 6.58 0.63
C VAL A 68 1.70 7.43 1.42
N VAL A 69 1.17 6.92 2.54
CA VAL A 69 0.21 7.65 3.38
C VAL A 69 0.82 8.95 3.90
N VAL A 70 2.10 8.94 4.30
CA VAL A 70 2.81 10.14 4.77
C VAL A 70 3.16 11.06 3.61
N LEU A 71 3.75 10.50 2.54
CA LEU A 71 4.22 11.26 1.38
C LEU A 71 3.09 12.04 0.70
N CYS A 72 1.91 11.43 0.63
CA CYS A 72 0.76 11.98 -0.09
C CYS A 72 -0.34 12.50 0.86
N HIS A 73 -0.01 12.76 2.13
CA HIS A 73 -0.97 13.25 3.11
C HIS A 73 -1.56 14.60 2.70
N GLY A 74 -2.90 14.68 2.68
CA GLY A 74 -3.62 15.92 2.37
C GLY A 74 -3.72 16.25 0.88
N PHE A 75 -3.18 15.42 -0.02
CA PHE A 75 -3.34 15.59 -1.46
C PHE A 75 -4.56 14.82 -1.97
N GLU A 76 -5.40 15.47 -2.77
CA GLU A 76 -6.47 14.80 -3.52
C GLU A 76 -5.95 14.30 -4.87
N ASP A 77 -5.08 15.08 -5.53
CA ASP A 77 -4.38 14.72 -6.77
C ASP A 77 -2.87 14.56 -6.54
N LEU A 78 -2.25 13.61 -7.24
CA LEU A 78 -0.80 13.34 -7.13
C LEU A 78 0.04 14.47 -7.75
N PRO A 79 0.86 15.18 -6.96
CA PRO A 79 1.79 16.17 -7.48
C PRO A 79 2.85 15.54 -8.39
N ASP A 80 3.27 16.27 -9.42
CA ASP A 80 4.21 15.75 -10.42
C ASP A 80 5.64 15.54 -9.87
N ASP A 81 6.07 16.35 -8.91
CA ASP A 81 7.33 16.21 -8.19
C ASP A 81 7.37 14.94 -7.33
N LEU A 82 6.24 14.54 -6.76
CA LEU A 82 6.10 13.32 -5.95
C LEU A 82 5.81 12.07 -6.80
N ARG A 83 5.37 12.23 -8.05
CA ARG A 83 4.87 11.14 -8.91
C ARG A 83 5.85 10.00 -9.08
N ALA A 84 7.13 10.31 -9.30
CA ALA A 84 8.15 9.29 -9.52
C ALA A 84 8.36 8.42 -8.26
N GLN A 85 8.32 9.05 -7.08
CA GLN A 85 8.47 8.35 -5.80
C GLN A 85 7.21 7.54 -5.46
N ALA A 86 6.03 8.16 -5.53
CA ALA A 86 4.76 7.48 -5.30
C ALA A 86 4.58 6.27 -6.22
N ARG A 87 4.93 6.40 -7.50
CA ARG A 87 4.87 5.28 -8.46
C ARG A 87 5.75 4.10 -8.03
N ARG A 88 6.97 4.35 -7.56
CA ARG A 88 7.88 3.29 -7.10
C ARG A 88 7.29 2.56 -5.90
N GLU A 89 6.83 3.31 -4.90
CA GLU A 89 6.24 2.73 -3.68
C GLU A 89 4.97 1.94 -3.98
N LEU A 90 4.05 2.50 -4.77
CA LEU A 90 2.81 1.82 -5.16
C LEU A 90 3.08 0.57 -6.00
N THR A 91 4.10 0.59 -6.86
CA THR A 91 4.50 -0.60 -7.64
C THR A 91 5.05 -1.69 -6.73
N THR A 92 5.94 -1.34 -5.79
CA THR A 92 6.50 -2.28 -4.81
C THR A 92 5.41 -2.85 -3.91
N ALA A 93 4.49 -2.00 -3.42
CA ALA A 93 3.33 -2.41 -2.64
C ALA A 93 2.46 -3.39 -3.43
N HIS A 94 2.12 -3.10 -4.69
CA HIS A 94 1.32 -3.99 -5.54
C HIS A 94 1.99 -5.35 -5.73
N GLN A 95 3.29 -5.38 -6.07
CA GLN A 95 4.02 -6.64 -6.26
C GLN A 95 4.12 -7.46 -4.97
N THR A 96 4.33 -6.79 -3.84
CA THR A 96 4.45 -7.45 -2.53
C THR A 96 3.10 -7.99 -2.08
N ALA A 97 2.03 -7.21 -2.23
CA ALA A 97 0.66 -7.62 -1.97
C ALA A 97 0.27 -8.84 -2.82
N ARG A 98 0.67 -8.89 -4.09
CA ARG A 98 0.44 -10.06 -4.96
C ARG A 98 1.15 -11.34 -4.50
N LYS A 99 2.25 -11.24 -3.77
CA LYS A 99 2.97 -12.41 -3.21
C LYS A 99 2.35 -12.89 -1.90
N LEU A 100 1.61 -12.01 -1.21
CA LEU A 100 0.98 -12.28 0.08
C LEU A 100 -0.50 -12.69 -0.03
N ARG A 101 -1.14 -12.47 -1.20
CA ARG A 101 -2.53 -12.84 -1.47
C ARG A 101 -2.73 -14.36 -1.54
#